data_AF-A0AAX0KT55-F1
#
_entry.id   AF-A0AAX0KT55-F1
#
_cell.length_a   1.000
_cell.length_b   1.000
_cell.length_c   1.000
_cell.angle_alpha   90.00
_cell.angle_beta   90.00
_cell.angle_gamma   90.00
#
_symmetry.space_group_name_H-M   'P 1'
#
loop_
_entity.id
_entity.type
_entity.pdbx_description
1 polymer ?
#
loop_
_entity_poly.entity_id
_entity_poly.type
_entity_poly.pdbx_seq_one_letter_code
_entity_poly.pdbx_strand_id
1 'polypeptide(L)'
;METLFGKVAGDLAALVSEKWYAGMGLIGLLIFMWVLVIGTPHDDVLIGLIAGVMIGFGFGEAETRTFRQIVGSDFKITGPARKITVVSVVLYISGTACLIAAIWRAMTL
;
A
#
# COMPACT_ATOMS: atom_id res chain seq x y z
N MET A 1 -30.42 5.47 17.33
CA MET A 1 -30.54 5.45 15.87
C MET A 1 -29.19 5.82 15.30
N GLU A 2 -28.46 4.85 14.73
CA GLU A 2 -27.28 5.18 13.92
C GLU A 2 -27.78 5.96 12.70
N THR A 3 -27.31 7.19 12.52
CA THR A 3 -27.66 7.97 11.34
C THR A 3 -27.13 7.25 10.11
N LEU A 4 -27.87 7.30 9.00
CA LEU A 4 -27.47 6.70 7.72
C LEU A 4 -26.05 7.15 7.32
N PHE A 5 -25.68 8.38 7.68
CA PHE A 5 -24.33 8.94 7.58
C PHE A 5 -23.29 8.23 8.48
N GLY A 6 -23.61 7.88 9.72
CA GLY A 6 -22.71 7.15 10.61
C GLY A 6 -22.39 5.75 10.10
N LYS A 7 -23.39 5.06 9.54
CA LYS A 7 -23.20 3.74 8.93
C LYS A 7 -22.37 3.82 7.65
N VAL A 8 -22.67 4.77 6.75
CA VAL A 8 -21.90 5.00 5.53
C VAL A 8 -20.46 5.42 5.84
N ALA A 9 -20.23 6.28 6.84
CA ALA A 9 -18.88 6.68 7.25
C ALA A 9 -18.11 5.51 7.89
N GLY A 10 -18.77 4.66 8.69
CA GLY A 10 -18.19 3.44 9.24
C GLY A 10 -17.82 2.43 8.15
N ASP A 11 -18.71 2.23 7.17
CA ASP A 11 -18.48 1.36 6.01
C ASP A 11 -17.36 1.91 5.12
N LEU A 12 -17.30 3.23 4.91
CA LEU A 12 -16.22 3.88 4.17
C LEU A 12 -14.89 3.75 4.92
N ALA A 13 -14.87 3.95 6.24
CA ALA A 13 -13.67 3.79 7.06
C ALA A 13 -13.17 2.34 7.05
N ALA A 14 -14.08 1.36 7.10
CA ALA A 14 -13.75 -0.05 6.95
C ALA A 14 -13.13 -0.33 5.57
N LEU A 15 -13.74 0.17 4.50
CA LEU A 15 -13.31 -0.04 3.12
C LEU A 15 -11.98 0.66 2.81
N VAL A 16 -11.78 1.85 3.38
CA VAL A 16 -10.49 2.56 3.35
C VAL A 16 -9.46 1.76 4.14
N SER A 17 -9.75 1.33 5.38
CA SER A 17 -8.80 0.54 6.17
C SER A 17 -8.38 -0.77 5.50
N GLU A 18 -9.28 -1.36 4.72
CA GLU A 18 -9.09 -2.60 3.97
C GLU A 18 -8.27 -2.38 2.69
N LYS A 19 -8.55 -1.30 1.94
CA LYS A 19 -7.98 -1.10 0.59
C LYS A 19 -6.93 0.00 0.49
N TRP A 20 -6.65 0.73 1.57
CA TRP A 20 -5.71 1.86 1.58
C TRP A 20 -4.32 1.49 1.05
N TYR A 21 -3.78 0.34 1.47
CA TYR A 21 -2.46 -0.12 1.05
C TYR A 21 -2.42 -0.45 -0.45
N ALA A 22 -3.46 -1.10 -0.97
CA ALA A 22 -3.60 -1.34 -2.40
C ALA A 22 -3.73 -0.03 -3.18
N GLY A 23 -4.43 0.97 -2.62
CA GLY A 23 -4.52 2.32 -3.16
C GLY A 23 -3.17 3.03 -3.22
N MET A 24 -2.37 2.96 -2.15
CA MET A 24 -1.00 3.52 -2.14
C MET A 24 -0.11 2.86 -3.20
N GLY A 25 -0.19 1.53 -3.34
CA GLY A 25 0.55 0.80 -4.37
C GLY A 25 0.15 1.21 -5.78
N LEU A 26 -1.16 1.40 -6.03
CA LEU A 26 -1.69 1.84 -7.31
C LEU A 26 -1.27 3.28 -7.64
N ILE A 27 -1.32 4.20 -6.67
CA ILE A 27 -0.86 5.59 -6.86
C ILE A 27 0.63 5.60 -7.20
N GLY A 28 1.44 4.83 -6.47
CA GLY A 28 2.85 4.65 -6.78
C GLY A 28 3.05 4.14 -8.22
N LEU A 29 2.28 3.16 -8.66
CA LEU A 29 2.35 2.63 -10.02
C LEU A 29 2.02 3.70 -11.07
N LEU A 30 0.98 4.50 -10.86
CA LEU A 30 0.58 5.57 -11.77
C LEU A 30 1.68 6.65 -11.88
N ILE A 31 2.27 7.05 -10.75
CA ILE A 31 3.38 8.01 -10.74
C ILE A 31 4.60 7.43 -11.46
N PHE A 32 4.93 6.17 -11.20
CA PHE A 32 6.05 5.50 -11.87
C PHE A 32 5.85 5.45 -13.39
N MET A 33 4.64 5.09 -13.85
CA MET A 33 4.29 5.09 -15.26
C MET A 33 4.35 6.49 -15.87
N TRP A 34 3.88 7.51 -15.14
CA TRP A 34 3.97 8.90 -15.59
C TRP A 34 5.43 9.33 -15.80
N VAL A 35 6.29 9.07 -14.82
CA VAL A 35 7.73 9.36 -14.89
C VAL A 35 8.38 8.63 -16.06
N LEU A 36 8.03 7.36 -16.31
CA LEU A 36 8.58 6.59 -17.42
C LEU A 36 8.15 7.09 -18.80
N VAL A 37 6.90 7.54 -18.96
CA VAL A 37 6.32 7.89 -20.26
C VAL A 37 6.56 9.36 -20.62
N ILE A 38 6.37 10.26 -19.66
CA ILE A 38 6.35 11.71 -19.90
C ILE A 38 7.62 12.36 -19.34
N GLY A 39 8.24 11.77 -18.32
CA GLY A 39 9.23 12.44 -17.50
C GLY A 39 8.60 13.56 -16.67
N THR A 40 9.39 14.16 -15.80
CA THR A 40 9.03 15.31 -15.00
C THR A 40 10.10 16.39 -15.12
N PRO A 41 9.76 17.67 -14.97
CA PRO A 41 10.76 18.75 -15.00
C PRO A 41 11.69 18.76 -13.78
N HIS A 42 11.45 17.87 -12.81
CA HIS A 42 12.23 17.71 -11.58
C HIS A 42 13.12 16.46 -11.68
N ASP A 43 13.70 15.99 -10.56
CA ASP A 43 14.51 14.77 -10.57
C ASP A 43 13.64 13.52 -10.76
N ASP A 44 13.46 13.12 -12.02
CA ASP A 44 12.73 11.93 -12.46
C ASP A 44 13.16 10.67 -11.73
N VAL A 45 14.46 10.54 -11.46
CA VAL A 45 15.00 9.36 -10.80
C VAL A 45 14.52 9.32 -9.35
N LEU A 46 14.57 10.44 -8.63
CA LEU A 46 14.11 10.51 -7.24
C LEU A 46 12.60 10.23 -7.15
N ILE A 47 11.80 10.83 -8.04
CA ILE A 47 10.34 10.64 -8.06
C ILE A 47 9.98 9.18 -8.43
N GLY A 48 10.68 8.59 -9.40
CA GLY A 48 10.52 7.18 -9.76
C GLY A 48 10.88 6.24 -8.61
N LEU A 49 11.92 6.55 -7.83
CA LEU A 49 12.30 5.77 -6.65
C LEU A 49 11.26 5.88 -5.53
N ILE A 50 10.74 7.07 -5.25
CA ILE A 50 9.64 7.27 -4.28
C ILE A 50 8.38 6.49 -4.71
N ALA A 51 8.05 6.54 -6.00
CA ALA A 51 6.96 5.76 -6.56
C ALA A 51 7.20 4.24 -6.39
N GLY A 52 8.43 3.77 -6.59
CA GLY A 52 8.84 2.38 -6.30
C GLY A 52 8.67 1.97 -4.84
N VAL A 53 8.94 2.87 -3.89
CA VAL A 53 8.66 2.64 -2.45
C VAL A 53 7.16 2.45 -2.23
N MET A 54 6.33 3.33 -2.81
CA MET A 54 4.87 3.24 -2.67
C MET A 54 4.30 1.94 -3.26
N ILE A 55 4.82 1.49 -4.41
CA ILE A 55 4.45 0.19 -5.02
C ILE A 55 4.82 -0.95 -4.07
N GLY A 56 6.08 -0.98 -3.60
CA GLY A 56 6.60 -2.07 -2.77
C GLY A 56 5.88 -2.19 -1.44
N PHE A 57 5.79 -1.10 -0.67
CA PHE A 57 5.11 -1.12 0.62
C PHE A 57 3.58 -1.16 0.49
N GLY A 58 3.01 -0.52 -0.52
CA GLY A 58 1.58 -0.51 -0.77
C GLY A 58 1.05 -1.90 -1.14
N PHE A 59 1.56 -2.49 -2.22
CA PHE A 59 1.15 -3.84 -2.59
C PHE A 59 1.67 -4.91 -1.64
N GLY A 60 2.85 -4.72 -1.03
CA GLY A 60 3.38 -5.63 -0.02
C GLY A 60 2.46 -5.75 1.20
N GLU A 61 2.02 -4.62 1.78
CA GLU A 61 1.08 -4.63 2.91
C GLU A 61 -0.30 -5.15 2.48
N ALA A 62 -0.77 -4.82 1.26
CA ALA A 62 -2.03 -5.33 0.73
C ALA A 62 -2.03 -6.86 0.58
N GLU A 63 -0.94 -7.45 0.09
CA GLU A 63 -0.77 -8.91 -0.05
C GLU A 63 -0.68 -9.62 1.29
N THR A 64 -0.03 -9.00 2.28
CA THR A 64 0.09 -9.63 3.60
C THR A 64 -1.21 -9.60 4.40
N ARG A 65 -2.11 -8.67 4.15
CA ARG A 65 -3.35 -8.53 4.93
C ARG A 65 -4.39 -9.56 4.50
N THR A 66 -4.89 -10.30 5.48
CA THR A 66 -5.98 -11.25 5.32
C THR A 66 -6.97 -11.08 6.47
N PHE A 67 -8.26 -11.25 6.23
CA PHE A 67 -9.25 -11.26 7.31
C PHE A 67 -9.53 -12.71 7.68
N ARG A 68 -9.18 -13.09 8.91
CA ARG A 68 -9.44 -14.44 9.41
C ARG A 68 -10.74 -14.43 10.20
N GLN A 69 -11.68 -15.27 9.80
CA GLN A 69 -12.90 -15.52 10.56
C GLN A 69 -12.60 -16.60 11.60
N ILE A 70 -12.77 -16.26 12.88
CA ILE A 70 -12.82 -17.23 13.96
C ILE A 70 -14.30 -17.51 14.21
N VAL A 71 -14.71 -18.74 13.93
CA VAL A 71 -16.09 -19.21 14.11
C VAL A 71 -16.15 -19.99 15.41
N GLY A 72 -16.79 -19.41 16.43
CA GLY A 72 -17.22 -20.11 17.65
C GLY A 72 -18.65 -20.60 17.51
N SER A 73 -19.11 -21.41 18.48
CA SER A 73 -20.48 -21.95 18.57
C SER A 73 -21.56 -20.90 18.30
N ASP A 74 -21.42 -19.69 18.86
CA ASP A 74 -22.46 -18.65 18.84
C ASP A 74 -21.96 -17.27 18.35
N PHE A 75 -20.71 -17.16 17.92
CA PHE A 75 -20.15 -15.88 17.45
C PHE A 75 -19.19 -16.05 16.27
N LYS A 76 -19.23 -15.09 15.33
CA LYS A 76 -18.25 -14.92 14.25
C LYS A 76 -17.48 -13.64 14.49
N ILE A 77 -16.22 -13.76 14.92
CA ILE A 77 -15.31 -12.62 15.01
C ILE A 77 -14.41 -12.63 13.79
N THR A 78 -14.43 -11.53 13.03
CA THR A 78 -13.52 -11.32 11.89
C THR A 78 -12.41 -10.41 12.36
N GLY A 79 -11.17 -10.92 12.41
CA GLY A 79 -10.00 -10.17 12.86
C GLY A 79 -8.98 -9.96 11.74
N PRO A 80 -8.20 -8.87 11.78
CA PRO A 80 -7.08 -8.69 10.86
C PRO A 80 -5.98 -9.71 11.18
N ALA A 81 -5.54 -10.47 10.18
CA ALA A 81 -4.42 -11.39 10.24
C ALA A 81 -3.40 -11.04 9.16
N ARG A 82 -2.12 -11.35 9.40
CA ARG A 82 -1.05 -11.17 8.43
C ARG A 82 -0.55 -12.53 7.96
N LYS A 83 -0.48 -12.73 6.64
CA LYS A 83 0.14 -13.86 5.99
C LYS A 83 1.43 -13.39 5.32
N ILE A 84 2.52 -14.11 5.53
CA ILE A 84 3.76 -13.84 4.80
C ILE A 84 3.67 -14.58 3.46
N THR A 85 3.68 -13.86 2.34
CA THR A 85 3.72 -14.43 0.99
C THR A 85 5.06 -14.11 0.34
N VAL A 86 5.56 -15.00 -0.53
CA VAL A 86 6.81 -14.74 -1.27
C VAL A 86 6.71 -13.44 -2.07
N VAL A 87 5.54 -13.18 -2.66
CA VAL A 87 5.23 -11.94 -3.39
C VAL A 87 5.40 -10.71 -2.49
N SER A 88 4.82 -10.73 -1.29
CA SER A 88 4.97 -9.61 -0.35
C SER A 88 6.43 -9.38 0.05
N VAL A 89 7.21 -10.44 0.26
CA VAL A 89 8.64 -10.33 0.60
C VAL A 89 9.41 -9.67 -0.54
N VAL A 90 9.17 -10.09 -1.79
CA VAL A 90 9.81 -9.48 -2.96
C VAL A 90 9.43 -8.00 -3.05
N LEU A 91 8.16 -7.65 -2.87
CA LEU A 91 7.68 -6.27 -2.92
C LEU A 91 8.30 -5.39 -1.82
N TYR A 92 8.45 -5.90 -0.60
CA TYR A 92 9.13 -5.18 0.47
C TYR A 92 10.63 -5.01 0.19
N ILE A 93 11.30 -6.03 -0.34
CA ILE A 93 12.72 -5.94 -0.70
C ILE A 93 12.92 -4.90 -1.80
N SER A 94 12.13 -4.95 -2.87
CA SER A 94 12.21 -3.96 -3.95
C SER A 94 11.88 -2.55 -3.45
N GLY A 95 10.84 -2.40 -2.62
CA GLY A 95 10.49 -1.12 -2.00
C GLY A 95 11.60 -0.58 -1.10
N THR A 96 12.26 -1.45 -0.33
CA THR A 96 13.39 -1.07 0.53
C THR A 96 14.61 -0.67 -0.29
N ALA A 97 14.92 -1.39 -1.38
CA ALA A 97 16.00 -1.01 -2.29
C ALA A 97 15.74 0.37 -2.93
N CYS A 98 14.50 0.62 -3.36
CA CYS A 98 14.09 1.94 -3.86
C CYS A 98 14.22 3.03 -2.80
N LEU A 99 13.87 2.74 -1.54
CA LEU A 99 14.00 3.68 -0.43
C LEU A 99 15.46 4.05 -0.18
N ILE A 100 16.35 3.05 -0.11
CA ILE A 100 17.79 3.27 0.10
C ILE A 100 18.36 4.11 -1.04
N ALA A 101 18.02 3.77 -2.28
CA ALA A 101 18.45 4.52 -3.46
C ALA A 101 17.91 5.96 -3.47
N ALA A 102 16.65 6.18 -3.04
CA ALA A 102 16.05 7.50 -2.95
C ALA A 102 16.76 8.37 -1.90
N ILE A 103 17.03 7.81 -0.72
CA ILE A 103 17.76 8.51 0.35
C ILE A 103 19.16 8.88 -0.15
N TRP A 104 19.87 7.93 -0.76
CA TRP A 104 21.20 8.18 -1.32
C TRP A 104 21.16 9.31 -2.35
N ARG A 105 20.23 9.24 -3.32
CA ARG A 105 20.03 10.26 -4.35
C ARG A 105 19.78 11.64 -3.73
N ALA A 106 18.90 11.71 -2.73
CA ALA A 106 18.56 12.94 -2.03
C ALA A 106 19.74 13.54 -1.24
N MET A 107 20.67 12.71 -0.75
CA MET A 107 21.88 13.19 -0.07
C MET A 107 22.97 13.68 -1.02
N THR A 108 22.92 13.27 -2.29
CA THR A 108 23.94 13.59 -3.31
C THR A 108 23.54 14.71 -4.27
N LEU A 109 22.29 15.19 -4.20
CA LEU A 109 21.77 16.37 -4.90
C LEU A 109 22.15 17.66 -4.15
#